data_AF-I4ECT0-F1
#
_entry.id   AF-I4ECT0-F1
#
_cell.length_a   1.000
_cell.length_b   1.000
_cell.length_c   1.000
_cell.angle_alpha   90.00
_cell.angle_beta   90.00
_cell.angle_gamma   90.00
#
_symmetry.space_group_name_H-M   'P 1'
#
loop_
_entity.id
_entity.type
_entity.pdbx_description
1 polymer ?
#
loop_
_entity_poly.entity_id
_entity_poly.type
_entity_poly.pdbx_seq_one_letter_code
_entity_poly.pdbx_strand_id
1 'polypeptide(L)' 'MPFDRPASLQPDELYAVVAYLLNQNKVIGDSEEMNATTLPKVKMPSQDQFKPCWPVECRPDVP' A
#
# COMPACT_ATOMS: atom_id res chain seq x y z
N MET A 1 11.86 4.55 -7.17
CA MET A 1 12.18 3.14 -7.42
C MET A 1 12.75 3.04 -8.83
N PRO A 2 13.85 2.30 -9.02
CA PRO A 2 14.69 1.67 -7.98
C PRO A 2 15.44 2.72 -7.12
N PHE A 3 16.24 2.26 -6.15
CA PHE A 3 16.91 3.13 -5.17
C PHE A 3 18.05 3.96 -5.79
N ASP A 4 18.81 3.35 -6.69
CA ASP A 4 19.88 3.95 -7.48
C ASP A 4 19.37 4.93 -8.55
N ARG A 5 18.10 4.81 -8.96
CA ARG A 5 17.46 5.66 -9.97
C ARG A 5 16.01 5.99 -9.56
N PRO A 6 15.79 6.98 -8.66
CA PRO A 6 14.45 7.36 -8.27
C PRO A 6 13.64 7.89 -9.48
N ALA A 7 12.32 7.66 -9.45
CA ALA A 7 11.37 8.11 -10.48
C ALA A 7 11.65 7.65 -11.92
N SER A 8 12.38 6.54 -12.13
CA SER A 8 12.71 6.07 -13.49
C SER A 8 11.66 5.17 -14.14
N LEU A 9 10.67 4.69 -13.39
CA LEU A 9 9.63 3.78 -13.90
C LEU A 9 8.50 4.55 -14.59
N GLN A 10 8.05 4.06 -15.74
CA GLN A 10 6.83 4.54 -16.38
C GLN A 10 5.57 4.11 -15.61
N PRO A 11 4.42 4.79 -15.78
CA PRO A 11 3.19 4.44 -15.05
C PRO A 11 2.80 2.96 -15.16
N ASP A 12 2.86 2.38 -16.36
CA ASP A 12 2.48 0.97 -16.56
C ASP A 12 3.45 0.01 -15.85
N GLU A 13 4.75 0.30 -15.89
CA GLU A 13 5.77 -0.47 -15.18
C GLU A 13 5.59 -0.36 -13.66
N LEU A 14 5.26 0.84 -13.16
CA LEU A 14 4.98 1.09 -11.76
C LEU A 14 3.78 0.26 -11.29
N TYR A 15 2.66 0.30 -12.02
CA TYR A 15 1.48 -0.46 -11.66
C TYR A 15 1.70 -1.97 -11.77
N ALA A 16 2.45 -2.44 -12.76
CA ALA A 16 2.81 -3.85 -12.88
C ALA A 16 3.65 -4.34 -11.69
N VAL A 17 4.64 -3.55 -11.25
CA VAL A 17 5.44 -3.86 -10.05
C VAL A 17 4.56 -3.89 -8.80
N VAL A 18 3.64 -2.94 -8.64
CA VAL A 18 2.70 -2.92 -7.51
C VAL A 18 1.78 -4.16 -7.54
N ALA A 19 1.20 -4.51 -8.68
CA ALA A 19 0.38 -5.70 -8.84
C ALA A 19 1.15 -6.97 -8.44
N TYR A 20 2.39 -7.11 -8.92
CA TYR A 20 3.26 -8.22 -8.56
C TYR A 20 3.47 -8.31 -7.04
N LEU A 21 3.81 -7.21 -6.38
CA LEU A 21 4.02 -7.20 -4.93
C LEU A 21 2.75 -7.58 -4.15
N LEU A 22 1.59 -7.05 -4.55
CA LEU A 22 0.32 -7.36 -3.91
C LEU A 22 -0.07 -8.84 -4.11
N ASN A 23 0.14 -9.38 -5.30
CA ASN A 23 -0.13 -10.78 -5.61
C ASN A 23 0.79 -11.74 -4.83
N GLN A 24 2.10 -11.44 -4.77
CA GLN A 24 3.05 -12.24 -3.98
C GLN A 24 2.69 -12.28 -2.48
N ASN A 25 2.08 -11.21 -1.97
CA ASN A 25 1.58 -11.13 -0.60
C ASN A 25 0.13 -11.61 -0.45
N LYS A 26 -0.46 -12.20 -1.49
CA LYS A 26 -1.84 -12.73 -1.52
C LYS A 26 -2.90 -11.69 -1.15
N VAL A 27 -2.64 -10.42 -1.47
CA VAL A 27 -3.57 -9.30 -1.25
C VAL A 27 -4.57 -9.18 -2.41
N ILE A 28 -4.14 -9.52 -3.63
CA ILE A 28 -4.96 -9.50 -4.85
C ILE A 28 -4.88 -10.85 -5.58
N GLY A 29 -5.83 -11.13 -6.47
CA GLY A 29 -5.86 -12.34 -7.30
C GLY A 29 -4.88 -12.31 -8.49
N ASP A 30 -4.60 -13.48 -9.09
CA ASP A 30 -3.65 -13.62 -10.22
C ASP A 30 -4.09 -12.90 -11.50
N SER A 31 -5.39 -12.64 -11.66
CA SER A 31 -5.96 -11.98 -12.84
C SER A 31 -6.37 -10.52 -12.57
N GLU A 32 -5.96 -9.95 -11.43
CA GLU A 32 -6.38 -8.63 -11.00
C GLU A 32 -5.40 -7.55 -11.48
N GLU A 33 -5.86 -6.66 -12.36
CA GLU A 33 -5.04 -5.62 -12.97
C GLU A 33 -5.01 -4.34 -12.12
N MET A 34 -3.80 -3.82 -11.87
CA MET A 34 -3.61 -2.56 -11.16
C MET A 34 -3.45 -1.40 -12.14
N ASN A 35 -4.19 -0.32 -11.88
CA ASN A 35 -4.07 0.97 -12.55
C ASN A 35 -4.57 2.09 -11.61
N ALA A 36 -4.62 3.33 -12.10
CA ALA A 36 -5.05 4.49 -11.33
C ALA A 36 -6.46 4.36 -10.72
N THR A 37 -7.32 3.51 -11.29
CA THR A 37 -8.71 3.33 -10.85
C THR A 37 -8.92 2.10 -9.97
N THR A 38 -8.13 1.05 -10.16
CA THR A 38 -8.28 -0.23 -9.43
C THR A 38 -7.43 -0.27 -8.17
N LEU A 39 -6.21 0.29 -8.22
CA LEU A 39 -5.30 0.30 -7.08
C LEU A 39 -5.89 0.96 -5.82
N PRO A 40 -6.56 2.13 -5.88
CA PRO A 40 -7.14 2.75 -4.69
C PRO A 40 -8.25 1.93 -4.02
N LYS A 41 -8.80 0.92 -4.70
CA LYS A 41 -9.87 0.05 -4.19
C LYS A 41 -9.33 -1.15 -3.41
N VAL A 42 -8.02 -1.42 -3.48
CA VAL A 42 -7.39 -2.54 -2.77
C VAL A 42 -7.41 -2.29 -1.27
N LYS A 43 -8.01 -3.23 -0.51
CA LYS A 43 -8.02 -3.19 0.95
C LYS A 43 -6.77 -3.87 1.51
N MET A 44 -5.89 -3.09 2.15
CA MET A 44 -4.71 -3.64 2.82
C MET A 44 -5.10 -4.36 4.14
N PRO A 45 -4.49 -5.51 4.46
CA PRO A 45 -4.87 -6.30 5.65
C PRO A 45 -4.77 -5.54 6.98
N SER A 46 -3.84 -4.60 7.07
CA SER A 46 -3.61 -3.79 8.29
C SER A 46 -4.39 -2.47 8.31
N GLN A 47 -5.25 -2.19 7.33
CA GLN A 47 -5.93 -0.89 7.19
C GLN A 47 -6.66 -0.47 8.47
N ASP A 48 -7.38 -1.40 9.11
CA ASP A 48 -8.18 -1.13 10.30
C ASP A 48 -7.38 -1.22 11.62
N GLN A 49 -6.11 -1.64 11.56
CA GLN A 49 -5.26 -1.79 12.76
C GLN A 49 -4.63 -0.46 13.20
N PHE A 50 -4.62 0.55 12.32
CA PHE A 50 -4.13 1.89 12.65
C PHE A 50 -5.18 2.65 13.44
N LYS A 51 -5.17 2.48 14.76
CA LYS A 51 -6.00 3.29 15.65
C LYS A 51 -5.33 4.64 15.87
N PRO A 52 -6.00 5.76 15.59
CA PRO A 52 -5.50 7.06 16.00
C PRO A 52 -5.38 7.08 17.53
N CYS A 53 -4.16 7.32 18.03
CA CYS A 53 -3.97 7.63 19.44
C CYS A 53 -4.32 9.11 19.67
N TRP A 54 -5.62 9.43 19.65
CA TRP A 54 -6.13 10.73 20.10
C TRP A 54 -7.58 10.61 20.59
N PRO A 55 -7.96 11.20 21.74
CA PRO A 55 -7.11 11.95 22.68
C PRO A 55 -6.34 11.04 23.66
N VAL A 56 -5.58 11.67 24.58
CA VAL A 56 -4.55 11.20 25.55
C VAL A 56 -4.74 9.81 26.22
N GLU A 57 -5.92 9.22 26.16
CA GLU A 57 -6.30 7.95 26.82
C GLU A 57 -5.43 6.74 26.39
N CYS A 58 -4.84 6.78 25.19
CA CYS A 58 -3.96 5.72 24.69
C CYS A 58 -2.46 5.94 24.98
N ARG A 59 -2.06 7.11 25.50
CA ARG A 59 -0.67 7.50 25.83
C ARG A 59 -0.61 8.22 27.18
N PRO A 60 -0.79 7.49 28.30
CA PRO A 60 -0.70 8.06 29.64
C PRO A 60 0.73 8.48 30.05
N ASP A 61 1.72 8.21 29.20
CA ASP A 61 3.15 8.46 29.35
C ASP A 61 3.63 9.81 28.78
N VAL A 62 2.79 10.51 28.01
CA VAL A 62 3.10 11.84 27.46
C VAL A 62 2.41 12.91 28.33
N PRO A 63 3.16 13.83 28.97
CA PRO A 63 2.59 14.91 29.82
C PRO A 63 1.65 15.85 29.06
#